data_AF-A0A9D4W4A1-F1
#
_entry.id   AF-A0A9D4W4A1-F1
#
_cell.length_a   1.000
_cell.length_b   1.000
_cell.length_c   1.000
_cell.angle_alpha   90.00
_cell.angle_beta   90.00
_cell.angle_gamma   90.00
#
_symmetry.space_group_name_H-M   'P 1'
#
loop_
_entity.id
_entity.type
_entity.pdbx_description
1 polymer ?
#
loop_
_entity_poly.entity_id
_entity_poly.type
_entity_poly.pdbx_seq_one_letter_code
_entity_poly.pdbx_strand_id
1 'polypeptide(L)'
;MDTLLFLLILSLSSSPSFSIHNFHHPFPIVEPDPGHTKLRLSREGLEAIQRIKNPIASVAVIGPHRSGKSFLLNQLLSLSCYEGFGVGHMRDVKTKGIWVWGTPIELDIDGVRTSVFYLDTEGFESVGKSNVYDDRIFALATVMSSVLIYNLPETVR
;
A
#
# COMPACT_ATOMS: atom_id res chain seq x y z
N MET A 1 -36.49 -26.36 -26.99
CA MET A 1 -36.13 -24.99 -27.42
C MET A 1 -35.05 -24.46 -26.48
N ASP A 2 -34.04 -25.27 -26.12
CA ASP A 2 -33.37 -25.12 -24.80
C ASP A 2 -31.88 -25.49 -24.84
N THR A 3 -31.17 -25.04 -25.87
CA THR A 3 -29.69 -25.16 -25.92
C THR A 3 -29.05 -23.87 -26.40
N LEU A 4 -29.71 -23.13 -27.30
CA LEU A 4 -29.30 -21.78 -27.70
C LEU A 4 -29.44 -20.75 -26.56
N LEU A 5 -30.46 -20.87 -25.71
CA LEU A 5 -30.67 -19.93 -24.59
C LEU A 5 -29.58 -20.07 -23.53
N PHE A 6 -29.04 -21.28 -23.33
CA PHE A 6 -27.99 -21.55 -22.34
C PHE A 6 -26.62 -21.03 -22.78
N LEU A 7 -26.33 -21.06 -24.08
CA LEU A 7 -25.11 -20.46 -24.66
C LEU A 7 -25.16 -18.92 -24.66
N LEU A 8 -26.34 -18.32 -24.81
CA LEU A 8 -26.50 -16.86 -24.75
C LEU A 8 -26.20 -16.31 -23.34
N ILE A 9 -26.59 -17.05 -22.29
CA ILE A 9 -26.33 -16.67 -20.89
C ILE A 9 -24.84 -16.75 -20.55
N LEU A 10 -24.09 -17.70 -21.12
CA LEU A 10 -22.63 -17.80 -20.97
C LEU A 10 -21.86 -16.69 -21.73
N SER A 11 -22.48 -16.05 -22.73
CA SER A 11 -21.86 -14.92 -23.45
C SER A 11 -22.10 -13.54 -22.79
N LEU A 12 -22.95 -13.48 -21.76
CA LEU A 12 -23.30 -12.26 -21.03
C LEU A 12 -22.62 -12.15 -19.66
N SER A 13 -21.82 -13.14 -19.24
CA SER A 13 -20.84 -12.92 -18.19
C SER A 13 -19.61 -12.26 -18.79
N SER A 14 -19.75 -11.01 -19.23
CA SER A 14 -18.62 -10.11 -19.16
C SER A 14 -18.26 -10.03 -17.68
N SER A 15 -17.21 -10.74 -17.28
CA SER A 15 -16.44 -10.36 -16.10
C SER A 15 -16.30 -8.85 -16.17
N PRO A 16 -16.60 -8.09 -15.11
CA PRO A 16 -16.35 -6.66 -15.16
C PRO A 16 -14.86 -6.54 -15.51
N SER A 17 -14.57 -6.12 -16.73
CA SER A 17 -13.27 -5.58 -17.06
C SER A 17 -13.21 -4.32 -16.22
N PHE A 18 -12.74 -4.46 -14.99
CA PHE A 18 -12.41 -3.33 -14.15
C PHE A 18 -11.44 -2.52 -15.00
N SER A 19 -11.92 -1.40 -15.51
CA SER A 19 -11.08 -0.34 -16.03
C SER A 19 -10.35 0.24 -14.82
N ILE A 20 -9.28 -0.44 -14.40
CA ILE A 20 -8.37 -0.02 -13.33
C ILE A 20 -7.51 1.13 -13.89
N HIS A 21 -8.15 2.23 -14.25
CA HIS A 21 -7.49 3.44 -14.75
C HIS A 21 -7.51 4.59 -13.74
N ASN A 22 -7.95 4.36 -12.50
CA ASN A 22 -8.03 5.41 -11.49
C ASN A 22 -7.33 5.01 -10.19
N PHE A 23 -6.00 4.83 -10.24
CA PHE A 23 -5.16 4.65 -9.06
C PHE A 23 -4.96 5.97 -8.28
N HIS A 24 -5.96 6.87 -8.21
CA HIS A 24 -5.88 8.08 -7.39
C HIS A 24 -6.27 7.80 -5.93
N HIS A 25 -5.91 6.63 -5.41
CA HIS A 25 -6.19 6.23 -4.05
C HIS A 25 -5.13 5.22 -3.57
N PRO A 26 -4.93 5.08 -2.26
CA PRO A 26 -3.99 4.08 -1.75
C PRO A 26 -4.59 2.68 -1.90
N PHE A 27 -3.73 1.68 -2.09
CA PHE A 27 -4.13 0.27 -2.15
C PHE A 27 -3.15 -0.62 -1.37
N PRO A 28 -3.62 -1.73 -0.76
CA PRO A 28 -2.75 -2.61 0.00
C PRO A 28 -1.93 -3.50 -0.94
N ILE A 29 -0.70 -3.77 -0.56
CA ILE A 29 0.16 -4.79 -1.18
C ILE A 29 0.47 -5.94 -0.22
N VAL A 30 0.39 -5.64 1.08
CA VAL A 30 0.53 -6.61 2.16
C VAL A 30 -0.56 -6.30 3.17
N GLU A 31 -1.23 -7.33 3.64
CA GLU A 31 -2.32 -7.25 4.60
C GLU A 31 -2.07 -8.23 5.75
N PRO A 32 -2.61 -7.98 6.95
CA PRO A 32 -2.64 -8.98 8.00
C PRO A 32 -3.50 -10.18 7.58
N ASP A 33 -3.13 -11.37 8.06
CA ASP A 33 -4.07 -12.48 8.09
C ASP A 33 -5.23 -12.22 9.07
N PRO A 34 -6.34 -12.98 9.02
CA PRO A 34 -7.48 -12.76 9.91
C PRO A 34 -7.13 -12.77 11.42
N GLY A 35 -6.07 -13.49 11.80
CA GLY A 35 -5.56 -13.51 13.18
C GLY A 35 -4.62 -12.37 13.54
N HIS A 36 -4.28 -11.49 12.59
CA HIS A 36 -3.28 -10.41 12.74
C HIS A 36 -1.92 -10.92 13.27
N THR A 37 -1.51 -12.12 12.85
CA THR A 37 -0.24 -12.75 13.24
C THR A 37 0.71 -12.97 12.08
N LYS A 38 0.22 -12.97 10.85
CA LYS A 38 0.98 -13.23 9.62
C LYS A 38 0.70 -12.15 8.59
N LEU A 39 1.63 -12.02 7.65
CA LEU A 39 1.48 -11.18 6.47
C LEU A 39 0.93 -12.02 5.32
N ARG A 40 -0.01 -11.44 4.58
CA ARG A 40 -0.58 -11.97 3.34
C ARG A 40 -0.35 -10.96 2.24
N LEU A 41 0.00 -11.42 1.05
CA LEU A 41 0.08 -10.54 -0.12
C LEU A 41 -1.34 -10.19 -0.58
N SER A 42 -1.57 -8.91 -0.88
CA SER A 42 -2.75 -8.49 -1.62
C SER A 42 -2.54 -8.87 -3.09
N ARG A 43 -3.44 -9.70 -3.63
CA ARG A 43 -3.39 -10.12 -5.04
C ARG A 43 -3.53 -8.92 -5.97
N GLU A 44 -4.46 -8.03 -5.66
CA GLU A 44 -4.76 -6.84 -6.46
C GLU A 44 -3.56 -5.88 -6.48
N GLY A 45 -2.93 -5.66 -5.32
CA GLY A 45 -1.72 -4.84 -5.22
C GLY A 45 -0.54 -5.43 -5.97
N LEU A 46 -0.36 -6.76 -5.91
CA LEU A 46 0.68 -7.45 -6.66
C LEU A 46 0.47 -7.34 -8.18
N GLU A 47 -0.76 -7.55 -8.65
CA GLU A 47 -1.10 -7.39 -10.07
C GLU A 47 -0.88 -5.95 -10.56
N ALA A 48 -1.20 -4.95 -9.73
CA ALA A 48 -0.94 -3.54 -10.04
C ALA A 48 0.56 -3.28 -10.22
N ILE A 49 1.39 -3.77 -9.29
CA ILE A 49 2.85 -3.62 -9.36
C ILE A 49 3.43 -4.36 -10.58
N GLN A 50 2.96 -5.58 -10.87
CA GLN A 50 3.47 -6.40 -11.99
C GLN A 50 3.24 -5.78 -13.38
N ARG A 51 2.28 -4.86 -13.51
CA ARG A 51 2.02 -4.17 -14.79
C ARG A 51 3.05 -3.11 -15.13
N ILE A 52 3.82 -2.66 -14.14
CA ILE A 52 4.83 -1.61 -14.30
C ILE A 52 6.01 -2.17 -15.09
N LYS A 53 6.46 -1.40 -16.08
CA LYS A 53 7.54 -1.79 -16.99
C LYS A 53 8.84 -1.03 -16.73
N ASN A 54 8.75 0.11 -16.06
CA ASN A 54 9.90 0.89 -15.66
C ASN A 54 10.55 0.26 -14.41
N PRO A 55 11.83 0.54 -14.15
CA PRO A 55 12.43 0.28 -12.84
C PRO A 55 11.59 0.89 -11.73
N ILE A 56 11.59 0.23 -10.58
CA ILE A 56 10.82 0.65 -9.41
C ILE A 56 11.78 1.12 -8.34
N ALA A 57 11.53 2.33 -7.83
CA ALA A 57 12.10 2.80 -6.56
C ALA A 57 10.97 3.05 -5.56
N SER A 58 11.27 2.97 -4.27
CA SER A 58 10.26 3.12 -3.23
C SER A 58 10.78 3.90 -2.04
N VAL A 59 9.92 4.77 -1.51
CA VAL A 59 10.11 5.50 -0.27
C VAL A 59 9.14 4.92 0.75
N ALA A 60 9.66 4.23 1.76
CA ALA A 60 8.86 3.63 2.82
C ALA A 60 8.95 4.45 4.10
N VAL A 61 7.82 4.65 4.78
CA VAL A 61 7.80 5.25 6.12
C VAL A 61 7.36 4.22 7.14
N ILE A 62 8.21 3.98 8.13
CA ILE A 62 7.96 3.08 9.28
C ILE A 62 7.99 3.84 10.60
N GLY A 63 7.52 3.19 11.66
CA GLY A 63 7.59 3.72 13.02
C GLY A 63 6.30 3.51 13.83
N PRO A 64 6.27 4.01 15.08
CA PRO A 64 5.19 3.75 16.02
C PRO A 64 3.81 4.12 15.47
N HIS A 65 2.78 3.48 16.00
CA HIS A 65 1.42 3.89 15.73
C HIS A 65 1.20 5.35 16.15
N ARG A 66 0.49 6.13 15.32
CA ARG A 66 0.21 7.57 15.52
C ARG A 66 1.42 8.50 15.51
N SER A 67 2.56 8.10 14.92
CA SER A 67 3.70 9.01 14.76
C SER A 67 3.58 10.02 13.61
N GLY A 68 2.52 9.95 12.79
CA GLY A 68 2.31 10.88 11.66
C GLY A 68 2.83 10.39 10.30
N LYS A 69 3.08 9.09 10.14
CA LYS A 69 3.62 8.49 8.90
C LYS A 69 2.81 8.83 7.64
N SER A 70 1.52 8.51 7.64
CA SER A 70 0.62 8.79 6.53
C SER A 70 0.51 10.29 6.22
N PHE A 71 0.58 11.13 7.25
CA PHE A 71 0.61 12.58 7.09
C PHE A 71 1.89 13.05 6.39
N LEU A 72 3.06 12.57 6.84
CA LEU A 72 4.35 12.85 6.21
C LEU A 72 4.35 12.46 4.73
N LEU A 73 3.84 11.26 4.41
CA LEU A 73 3.71 10.79 3.03
C LEU A 73 2.82 11.70 2.18
N ASN A 74 1.68 12.13 2.72
CA ASN A 74 0.81 13.07 2.02
C ASN A 74 1.50 14.42 1.77
N GLN A 75 2.33 14.91 2.69
CA GLN A 75 3.11 16.13 2.47
C GLN A 75 4.15 15.97 1.35
N LEU A 76 4.86 14.83 1.32
CA LEU A 76 5.82 14.54 0.24
C LEU A 76 5.13 14.43 -1.13
N LEU A 77 3.92 13.89 -1.16
CA LEU A 77 3.10 13.76 -2.36
C LEU A 77 2.35 15.05 -2.72
N SER A 78 2.42 16.10 -1.89
CA SER A 78 1.64 17.34 -2.02
C SER A 78 0.12 17.10 -2.08
N LEU A 79 -0.37 16.13 -1.29
CA LEU A 79 -1.78 15.75 -1.21
C LEU A 79 -2.42 16.23 0.08
N SER A 80 -3.70 16.57 0.01
CA SER A 80 -4.51 16.84 1.20
C SER A 80 -4.83 15.56 1.97
N CYS A 81 -5.27 15.68 3.23
CA CYS A 81 -5.71 14.53 4.03
C CYS A 81 -7.03 13.89 3.54
N TYR A 82 -7.74 14.54 2.62
CA TYR A 82 -8.96 14.02 1.99
C TYR A 82 -8.70 13.24 0.71
N GLU A 83 -7.55 13.47 0.07
CA GLU A 83 -7.14 12.81 -1.16
C GLU A 83 -6.13 11.70 -0.87
N GLY A 84 -5.14 11.98 -0.02
CA GLY A 84 -4.01 11.13 0.27
C GLY A 84 -4.32 9.88 1.10
N PHE A 85 -3.29 9.29 1.70
CA PHE A 85 -3.46 8.25 2.72
C PHE A 85 -4.38 8.73 3.83
N GLY A 86 -5.27 7.86 4.28
CA GLY A 86 -6.26 8.21 5.29
C GLY A 86 -5.62 8.60 6.62
N VAL A 87 -5.66 9.90 6.96
CA VAL A 87 -5.22 10.40 8.27
C VAL A 87 -6.41 10.36 9.23
N GLY A 88 -6.23 9.85 10.46
CA GLY A 88 -7.31 9.72 11.44
C GLY A 88 -6.90 10.22 12.83
N HIS A 89 -7.80 10.94 13.51
CA HIS A 89 -7.65 11.33 14.91
C HIS A 89 -8.28 10.31 15.89
N MET A 90 -9.13 9.39 15.40
CA MET A 90 -9.84 8.39 16.22
C MET A 90 -9.03 7.11 16.45
N ARG A 91 -9.48 6.27 17.39
CA ARG A 91 -8.80 5.03 17.85
C ARG A 91 -8.73 3.90 16.83
N ASP A 92 -9.37 4.02 15.68
CA ASP A 92 -9.29 3.01 14.62
C ASP A 92 -7.98 3.14 13.85
N VAL A 93 -7.17 2.08 13.94
CA VAL A 93 -5.92 1.92 13.21
C VAL A 93 -6.25 1.83 11.72
N LYS A 94 -6.16 2.96 11.02
CA LYS A 94 -6.57 3.05 9.60
C LYS A 94 -5.68 2.22 8.66
N THR A 95 -4.37 2.20 8.90
CA THR A 95 -3.41 1.47 8.05
C THR A 95 -3.09 0.10 8.64
N LYS A 96 -3.44 -0.96 7.89
CA LYS A 96 -3.18 -2.37 8.23
C LYS A 96 -2.28 -3.01 7.18
N GLY A 97 -1.15 -3.59 7.57
CA GLY A 97 -0.16 -4.12 6.63
C GLY A 97 0.70 -3.02 5.97
N ILE A 98 0.92 -3.12 4.66
CA ILE A 98 1.73 -2.17 3.86
C ILE A 98 0.90 -1.72 2.65
N TRP A 99 0.82 -0.40 2.49
CA TRP A 99 -0.01 0.27 1.49
C TRP A 99 0.85 1.09 0.56
N VAL A 100 0.46 1.12 -0.71
CA VAL A 100 1.09 1.91 -1.76
C VAL A 100 0.20 3.09 -2.11
N TRP A 101 0.81 4.25 -2.33
CA TRP A 101 0.11 5.35 -2.98
C TRP A 101 -0.07 5.05 -4.46
N GLY A 102 -1.31 4.80 -4.86
CA GLY A 102 -1.84 5.06 -6.18
C GLY A 102 -0.93 4.96 -7.41
N THR A 103 -1.08 5.93 -8.31
CA THR A 103 -0.23 6.08 -9.49
C THR A 103 1.21 6.44 -9.06
N PRO A 104 2.24 5.72 -9.53
CA PRO A 104 3.63 6.07 -9.20
C PRO A 104 4.01 7.45 -9.73
N ILE A 105 4.96 8.10 -9.05
CA ILE A 105 5.60 9.30 -9.56
C ILE A 105 6.72 8.87 -10.52
N GLU A 106 6.64 9.31 -11.77
CA GLU A 106 7.66 9.05 -12.77
C GLU A 106 8.79 10.09 -12.65
N LEU A 107 9.99 9.65 -12.28
CA LEU A 107 11.18 10.50 -12.18
C LEU A 107 12.28 10.00 -13.12
N ASP A 108 13.10 10.92 -13.63
CA ASP A 108 14.37 10.57 -14.27
C ASP A 108 15.44 10.46 -13.18
N ILE A 109 16.01 9.25 -13.02
CA ILE A 109 17.09 8.96 -12.08
C ILE A 109 18.26 8.46 -12.91
N ASP A 110 19.33 9.26 -12.99
CA ASP A 110 20.54 8.96 -13.74
C ASP A 110 20.30 8.60 -15.23
N GLY A 111 19.35 9.28 -15.88
CA GLY A 111 18.99 9.04 -17.28
C GLY A 111 18.03 7.87 -17.48
N VAL A 112 17.51 7.29 -16.40
CA VAL A 112 16.55 6.18 -16.42
C VAL A 112 15.22 6.62 -15.83
N ARG A 113 14.18 6.59 -16.65
CA ARG A 113 12.80 6.82 -16.20
C ARG A 113 12.38 5.72 -15.22
N THR A 114 12.12 6.10 -13.99
CA THR A 114 11.86 5.22 -12.84
C THR A 114 10.50 5.54 -12.23
N SER A 115 9.71 4.50 -11.94
CA SER A 115 8.45 4.61 -11.22
C SER A 115 8.71 4.60 -9.72
N VAL A 116 8.43 5.73 -9.05
CA VAL A 116 8.64 5.91 -7.61
C VAL A 116 7.35 5.70 -6.84
N PHE A 117 7.38 4.77 -5.88
CA PHE A 117 6.29 4.49 -4.96
C PHE A 117 6.52 5.07 -3.57
N TYR A 118 5.40 5.38 -2.91
CA TYR A 118 5.38 5.75 -1.51
C TYR A 118 4.64 4.68 -0.72
N LEU A 119 5.31 4.11 0.28
CA LEU A 119 4.81 3.01 1.09
C LEU A 119 4.46 3.50 2.48
N ASP A 120 3.17 3.46 2.81
CA ASP A 120 2.68 3.65 4.18
C ASP A 120 2.59 2.30 4.89
N THR A 121 3.00 2.28 6.16
CA THR A 121 3.06 1.03 6.93
C THR A 121 2.19 1.10 8.17
N GLU A 122 1.65 -0.05 8.56
CA GLU A 122 1.03 -0.20 9.85
C GLU A 122 2.02 0.13 10.98
N GLY A 123 1.58 0.96 11.93
CA GLY A 123 2.45 1.36 13.03
C GLY A 123 2.68 0.26 14.06
N PHE A 124 3.91 0.24 14.58
CA PHE A 124 4.32 -0.67 15.65
C PHE A 124 3.61 -0.34 16.98
N GLU A 125 3.56 -1.33 17.88
CA GLU A 125 3.06 -1.19 19.26
C GLU A 125 1.60 -0.77 19.37
N SER A 126 0.80 -0.94 18.31
CA SER A 126 -0.64 -0.79 18.49
C SER A 126 -1.13 -1.84 19.48
N VAL A 127 -1.78 -1.39 20.54
CA VAL A 127 -2.27 -2.17 21.68
C VAL A 127 -2.81 -3.55 21.26
N GLY A 128 -2.23 -4.63 21.80
CA GLY A 128 -2.72 -6.00 21.64
C GLY A 128 -2.07 -6.85 20.54
N LYS A 129 -0.94 -6.44 19.96
CA LYS A 129 -0.24 -7.20 18.91
C LYS A 129 0.98 -7.99 19.38
N SER A 130 1.31 -9.04 18.63
CA SER A 130 2.56 -9.79 18.76
C SER A 130 3.74 -8.99 18.21
N ASN A 131 4.80 -8.86 19.01
CA ASN A 131 6.08 -8.25 18.58
C ASN A 131 6.58 -8.81 17.23
N VAL A 132 6.32 -10.10 16.97
CA VAL A 132 6.76 -10.78 15.74
C VAL A 132 6.05 -10.24 14.48
N TYR A 133 4.80 -9.77 14.58
CA TYR A 133 4.12 -9.17 13.43
C TYR A 133 4.74 -7.83 13.06
N ASP A 134 4.99 -6.99 14.06
CA ASP A 134 5.59 -5.67 13.87
C ASP A 134 7.02 -5.80 13.30
N ASP A 135 7.81 -6.77 13.79
CA ASP A 135 9.13 -7.11 13.24
C ASP A 135 9.05 -7.47 11.75
N ARG A 136 8.00 -8.20 11.33
CA ARG A 136 7.80 -8.57 9.92
C ARG A 136 7.42 -7.38 9.05
N ILE A 137 6.58 -6.46 9.55
CA ILE A 137 6.27 -5.21 8.84
C ILE A 137 7.56 -4.39 8.67
N PHE A 138 8.32 -4.22 9.75
CA PHE A 138 9.60 -3.51 9.73
C PHE A 138 10.57 -4.12 8.71
N ALA A 139 10.81 -5.42 8.80
CA ALA A 139 11.76 -6.12 7.94
C ALA A 139 11.34 -6.06 6.47
N LEU A 140 10.05 -6.32 6.17
CA LEU A 140 9.56 -6.31 4.80
C LEU A 140 9.59 -4.90 4.21
N ALA A 141 9.14 -3.88 4.94
CA ALA A 141 9.19 -2.49 4.48
C ALA A 141 10.64 -2.05 4.21
N THR A 142 11.58 -2.46 5.06
CA THR A 142 13.02 -2.17 4.89
C THR A 142 13.56 -2.80 3.60
N VAL A 143 13.32 -4.10 3.39
CA VAL A 143 13.80 -4.82 2.19
C VAL A 143 13.16 -4.27 0.90
N MET A 144 11.89 -3.85 0.97
CA MET A 144 11.19 -3.29 -0.17
C MET A 144 11.60 -1.85 -0.49
N SER A 145 12.26 -1.14 0.43
CA SER A 145 12.55 0.29 0.32
C SER A 145 13.84 0.58 -0.44
N SER A 146 13.81 1.57 -1.33
CA SER A 146 15.02 2.25 -1.83
C SER A 146 15.46 3.35 -0.86
N VAL A 147 14.48 3.99 -0.20
CA VAL A 147 14.68 4.94 0.90
C VAL A 147 13.75 4.54 2.04
N LEU A 148 14.32 4.29 3.22
CA LEU A 148 13.58 4.03 4.44
C LEU A 148 13.58 5.26 5.34
N ILE A 149 12.40 5.76 5.69
CA ILE A 149 12.21 6.82 6.66
C ILE A 149 11.71 6.17 7.95
N TYR A 150 12.54 6.22 8.99
CA TYR A 150 12.12 5.81 10.34
C TYR A 150 11.58 7.02 11.10
N ASN A 151 10.26 7.11 11.23
CA ASN A 151 9.56 8.22 11.85
C ASN A 151 9.37 8.00 13.36
N LEU A 152 10.19 8.67 14.17
CA LEU A 152 10.15 8.67 15.63
C LEU A 152 9.66 10.02 16.16
N PRO A 153 8.59 10.06 16.97
CA PRO A 153 8.15 11.29 17.62
C PRO A 153 9.05 11.70 18.80
N GLU A 154 9.77 10.76 19.40
CA GLU A 154 10.73 11.00 20.47
C GLU A 154 12.17 11.13 19.96
N THR A 155 13.05 11.67 20.82
CA THR A 155 14.48 11.81 20.55
C THR A 155 15.20 10.46 20.61
N VAL A 156 16.12 10.22 19.67
CA VAL A 156 17.07 9.10 19.73
C VAL A 156 18.06 9.37 20.85
N ARG A 157 18.16 8.45 21.81
CA ARG A 157 19.13 8.51 22.91
C ARG A 157 20.38 7.70 22.61
#